data_AF-A0A146GDY6-F1
#
_entry.id   AF-A0A146GDY6-F1
#
_cell.length_a   1.000
_cell.length_b   1.000
_cell.length_c   1.000
_cell.angle_alpha   90.00
_cell.angle_beta   90.00
_cell.angle_gamma   90.00
#
_symmetry.space_group_name_H-M   'P 1'
#
loop_
_entity.id
_entity.type
_entity.pdbx_description
1 polymer ?
#
loop_
_entity_poly.entity_id
_entity_poly.type
_entity_poly.pdbx_seq_one_letter_code
_entity_poly.pdbx_strand_id
1 'polypeptide(L)'
;MRKVAALFLLAGVAAVQAASLPENVVFVGKDKYYDLIRKGQNEGWASLPIGERTTRAGLALVGTPYKNYTLELDDRIETPCVNMNGMDCWTFFEISLASARALKVSANPSAADMLRMIELDRYRGGRCNGIFTSRLHYLEQWLADNQSRGLVKDVTPDLPGARKLNREMREMSADWKSSKQLRANPRLVPELARIEDQLSRRGIYYVPKAKVPAAEKYLKNGDVICIVTTWPYGYTSHVGLAYRDKSGVLRFMHASKNAREVIVDTRLSAYLNRFKSDAGIMVARPNDI
;
A
#
# COMPACT_ATOMS: atom_id res chain seq x y z
N MET A 1 -28.28 46.29 46.22
CA MET A 1 -28.18 45.38 45.06
C MET A 1 -26.71 45.21 44.69
N ARG A 2 -26.10 44.07 45.04
CA ARG A 2 -24.69 43.75 44.75
C ARG A 2 -24.59 43.23 43.30
N LYS A 3 -23.77 43.88 42.46
CA LYS A 3 -23.45 43.42 41.11
C LYS A 3 -22.37 42.33 41.21
N VAL A 4 -22.69 41.11 40.80
CA VAL A 4 -21.75 40.00 40.65
C VAL A 4 -21.14 40.11 39.25
N ALA A 5 -19.82 40.32 39.17
CA ALA A 5 -19.08 40.25 37.93
C ALA A 5 -18.81 38.78 37.58
N ALA A 6 -19.34 38.30 36.45
CA ALA A 6 -19.08 36.98 35.94
C ALA A 6 -17.68 36.96 35.28
N LEU A 7 -16.75 36.22 35.87
CA LEU A 7 -15.43 35.96 35.33
C LEU A 7 -15.55 34.83 34.31
N PHE A 8 -15.48 35.14 33.01
CA PHE A 8 -15.39 34.13 31.96
C PHE A 8 -13.97 33.57 31.93
N LEU A 9 -13.78 32.35 32.45
CA LEU A 9 -12.59 31.56 32.17
C LEU A 9 -12.66 31.04 30.72
N LEU A 10 -11.82 31.61 29.85
CA LEU A 10 -11.46 30.97 28.58
C LEU A 10 -10.59 29.75 28.88
N ALA A 11 -11.21 28.57 28.91
CA ALA A 11 -10.48 27.31 28.89
C ALA A 11 -9.89 27.11 27.48
N GLY A 12 -8.57 27.31 27.35
CA GLY A 12 -7.84 26.96 26.15
C GLY A 12 -7.91 25.45 25.92
N VAL A 13 -8.46 25.05 24.78
CA VAL A 13 -8.39 23.66 24.32
C VAL A 13 -6.95 23.44 23.84
N ALA A 14 -6.11 22.89 24.70
CA ALA A 14 -4.82 22.36 24.28
C ALA A 14 -5.09 21.24 23.27
N ALA A 15 -4.74 21.46 22.01
CA ALA A 15 -4.72 20.38 21.03
C ALA A 15 -3.75 19.33 21.56
N VAL A 16 -4.27 18.17 21.95
CA VAL A 16 -3.44 17.02 22.30
C VAL A 16 -2.67 16.66 21.04
N GLN A 17 -1.41 17.07 20.97
CA GLN A 17 -0.52 16.69 19.90
C GLN A 17 -0.37 15.18 19.99
N ALA A 18 -0.91 14.46 19.00
CA ALA A 18 -0.75 13.01 18.93
C ALA A 18 0.75 12.70 19.03
N ALA A 19 1.10 11.73 19.89
CA ALA A 19 2.49 11.33 20.03
C ALA A 19 3.05 10.97 18.65
N SER A 20 4.19 11.58 18.29
CA SER A 20 4.85 11.35 17.01
C SER A 20 6.26 10.81 17.27
N LEU A 21 6.68 9.87 16.43
CA LEU A 21 8.04 9.33 16.49
C LEU A 21 9.03 10.33 15.87
N PRO A 22 10.31 10.30 16.27
CA PRO A 22 11.33 11.18 15.70
C PRO A 22 11.42 11.08 14.16
N GLU A 23 11.75 12.20 13.50
CA GLU A 23 11.74 12.28 12.03
C GLU A 23 12.66 11.26 11.35
N ASN A 24 13.84 11.03 11.94
CA ASN A 24 14.82 10.05 11.44
C ASN A 24 14.39 8.59 11.64
N VAL A 25 13.36 8.34 12.45
CA VAL A 25 12.73 7.03 12.65
C VAL A 25 11.63 6.82 11.61
N VAL A 26 10.80 7.84 11.36
CA VAL A 26 9.68 7.74 10.39
C VAL A 26 10.14 7.83 8.94
N PHE A 27 11.28 8.47 8.66
CA PHE A 27 11.82 8.57 7.30
C PHE A 27 13.29 8.15 7.25
N VAL A 28 13.53 6.93 6.80
CA VAL A 28 14.87 6.36 6.63
C VAL A 28 15.32 6.50 5.17
N GLY A 29 16.52 7.05 4.96
CA GLY A 29 17.15 7.18 3.63
C GLY A 29 16.64 8.38 2.82
N LYS A 30 16.56 9.56 3.45
CA LYS A 30 16.13 10.81 2.79
C LYS A 30 16.91 11.14 1.52
N ASP A 31 18.23 10.93 1.53
CA ASP A 31 19.07 11.23 0.35
C ASP A 31 18.64 10.40 -0.87
N LYS A 32 18.38 9.10 -0.69
CA LYS A 32 17.84 8.23 -1.75
C LYS A 32 16.49 8.68 -2.27
N TYR A 33 15.63 9.18 -1.39
CA TYR A 33 14.35 9.77 -1.81
C TYR A 33 14.59 11.02 -2.66
N TYR A 34 15.48 11.92 -2.25
CA TYR A 34 15.78 13.12 -3.05
C TYR A 34 16.49 12.79 -4.37
N ASP A 35 17.30 11.74 -4.42
CA ASP A 35 17.87 11.24 -5.68
C ASP A 35 16.79 10.71 -6.62
N LEU A 36 15.80 9.97 -6.09
CA LEU A 36 14.64 9.51 -6.86
C LEU A 36 13.82 10.69 -7.41
N ILE A 37 13.55 11.70 -6.58
CA ILE A 37 12.82 12.91 -6.99
C ILE A 37 13.60 13.68 -8.05
N ARG A 38 14.91 13.89 -7.87
CA ARG A 38 15.78 14.57 -8.84
C ARG A 38 15.80 13.84 -10.18
N LYS A 39 15.88 12.51 -10.15
CA LYS A 39 15.75 11.68 -11.36
C LYS A 39 14.40 11.90 -12.04
N GLY A 40 13.31 11.89 -11.28
CA GLY A 40 11.97 12.10 -11.83
C GLY A 40 11.74 13.50 -12.40
N GLN A 41 12.33 14.53 -11.80
CA GLN A 41 12.33 15.90 -12.31
C GLN A 41 13.10 15.99 -13.64
N ASN A 42 14.33 15.47 -13.67
CA ASN A 42 15.19 15.50 -14.86
C ASN A 42 14.58 14.74 -16.05
N GLU A 43 13.83 13.67 -15.78
CA GLU A 43 13.15 12.87 -16.80
C GLU A 43 11.70 13.30 -17.05
N GLY A 44 11.23 14.40 -16.45
CA GLY A 44 9.90 14.97 -16.72
C GLY A 44 8.72 14.10 -16.27
N TRP A 45 8.89 13.24 -15.27
CA TRP A 45 7.91 12.24 -14.83
C TRP A 45 6.56 12.85 -14.42
N ALA A 46 6.53 14.08 -13.92
CA ALA A 46 5.30 14.80 -13.54
C ALA A 46 4.28 14.94 -14.69
N SER A 47 4.75 14.96 -15.94
CA SER A 47 3.91 15.07 -17.14
C SER A 47 3.34 13.72 -17.62
N LEU A 48 3.91 12.60 -17.16
CA LEU A 48 3.49 11.27 -17.55
C LEU A 48 2.15 10.90 -16.88
N PRO A 49 1.31 10.05 -17.50
CA PRO A 49 0.17 9.45 -16.83
C PRO A 49 0.62 8.72 -15.55
N ILE A 50 -0.22 8.71 -14.50
CA ILE A 50 0.15 8.11 -13.20
C ILE A 50 0.74 6.69 -13.32
N GLY A 51 0.17 5.83 -14.16
CA GLY A 51 0.66 4.47 -14.34
C GLY A 51 2.12 4.41 -14.83
N GLU A 52 2.46 5.24 -15.82
CA GLU A 52 3.84 5.36 -16.29
C GLU A 52 4.74 5.96 -15.22
N ARG A 53 4.27 6.98 -14.51
CA ARG A 53 5.03 7.63 -13.42
C ARG A 53 5.35 6.65 -12.29
N THR A 54 4.36 5.86 -11.85
CA THR A 54 4.51 4.80 -10.85
C THR A 54 5.48 3.72 -11.32
N THR A 55 5.39 3.29 -12.59
CA THR A 55 6.34 2.34 -13.16
C THR A 55 7.76 2.88 -13.18
N ARG A 56 7.98 4.15 -13.55
CA ARG A 56 9.32 4.77 -13.56
C ARG A 56 9.93 4.87 -12.16
N ALA A 57 9.11 5.28 -11.18
CA ALA A 57 9.52 5.28 -9.78
C ALA A 57 9.90 3.86 -9.30
N GLY A 58 9.06 2.86 -9.60
CA GLY A 58 9.35 1.47 -9.24
C GLY A 58 10.61 0.92 -9.90
N LEU A 59 10.86 1.24 -11.17
CA LEU A 59 12.08 0.85 -11.88
C LEU A 59 13.34 1.47 -11.25
N ALA A 60 13.26 2.71 -10.79
CA ALA A 60 14.37 3.38 -10.09
C ALA A 60 14.65 2.79 -8.70
N LEU A 61 13.74 1.98 -8.16
CA LEU A 61 13.90 1.28 -6.88
C LEU A 61 14.40 -0.16 -7.04
N VAL A 62 14.52 -0.68 -8.26
CA VAL A 62 15.11 -2.00 -8.53
C VAL A 62 16.52 -2.09 -7.92
N GLY A 63 16.80 -3.21 -7.25
CA GLY A 63 18.02 -3.43 -6.46
C GLY A 63 17.92 -2.97 -5.00
N THR A 64 16.83 -2.32 -4.59
CA THR A 64 16.62 -1.98 -3.17
C THR A 64 16.46 -3.26 -2.35
N PRO A 65 17.22 -3.45 -1.25
CA PRO A 65 17.15 -4.67 -0.45
C PRO A 65 15.76 -4.99 0.09
N TYR A 66 15.43 -6.28 0.17
CA TYR A 66 14.21 -6.75 0.80
C TYR A 66 14.32 -6.65 2.33
N LYS A 67 13.35 -6.00 2.99
CA LYS A 67 13.31 -5.88 4.44
C LYS A 67 11.87 -5.94 4.96
N ASN A 68 11.60 -6.92 5.83
CA ASN A 68 10.32 -7.04 6.53
C ASN A 68 10.22 -6.07 7.71
N TYR A 69 9.00 -5.82 8.15
CA TYR A 69 8.67 -5.10 9.38
C TYR A 69 9.18 -3.66 9.41
N THR A 70 9.37 -3.03 8.25
CA THR A 70 9.83 -1.65 8.14
C THR A 70 8.80 -0.63 8.64
N LEU A 71 7.54 -1.04 8.72
CA LEU A 71 6.43 -0.24 9.27
C LEU A 71 6.22 -0.45 10.76
N GLU A 72 6.80 -1.50 11.35
CA GLU A 72 6.59 -1.85 12.75
C GLU A 72 7.59 -1.09 13.62
N LEU A 73 7.49 0.24 13.63
CA LEU A 73 8.44 1.13 14.31
C LEU A 73 8.23 1.10 15.83
N ASP A 74 6.99 1.18 16.29
CA ASP A 74 6.60 1.25 17.70
C ASP A 74 5.42 0.31 17.98
N ASP A 75 5.19 -0.08 19.24
CA ASP A 75 4.11 -1.00 19.62
C ASP A 75 2.81 -0.27 20.06
N ARG A 76 2.86 1.05 20.23
CA ARG A 76 1.73 1.90 20.67
C ARG A 76 1.40 3.01 19.69
N ILE A 77 2.41 3.58 19.02
CA ILE A 77 2.26 4.71 18.10
C ILE A 77 2.28 4.20 16.66
N GLU A 78 1.14 4.33 15.96
CA GLU A 78 1.09 4.16 14.50
C GLU A 78 1.32 5.51 13.80
N THR A 79 2.19 5.54 12.79
CA THR A 79 2.49 6.77 12.04
C THR A 79 2.87 6.44 10.61
N PRO A 80 2.53 7.28 9.61
CA PRO A 80 3.06 7.16 8.27
C PRO A 80 4.59 7.16 8.31
N CYS A 81 5.20 6.23 7.59
CA CYS A 81 6.64 6.08 7.55
C CYS A 81 7.12 5.49 6.22
N VAL A 82 8.38 5.77 5.91
CA VAL A 82 9.08 5.37 4.68
C VAL A 82 10.48 4.85 5.04
N ASN A 83 10.87 3.75 4.40
CA ASN A 83 12.24 3.25 4.44
C ASN A 83 12.77 3.07 3.02
N MET A 84 13.62 3.98 2.56
CA MET A 84 14.26 3.92 1.24
C MET A 84 15.47 2.95 1.20
N ASN A 85 15.89 2.43 2.36
CA ASN A 85 17.04 1.52 2.46
C ASN A 85 16.64 0.04 2.42
N GLY A 86 15.37 -0.28 2.60
CA GLY A 86 14.86 -1.63 2.41
C GLY A 86 13.34 -1.65 2.42
N MET A 87 12.76 -2.51 1.59
CA MET A 87 11.33 -2.57 1.33
C MET A 87 10.83 -4.00 1.36
N ASP A 88 9.59 -4.20 1.78
CA ASP A 88 8.82 -5.41 1.49
C ASP A 88 7.88 -5.16 0.30
N CYS A 89 7.03 -6.14 0.00
CA CYS A 89 6.12 -6.05 -1.14
C CYS A 89 5.15 -4.87 -1.03
N TRP A 90 4.63 -4.61 0.17
CA TRP A 90 3.72 -3.50 0.46
C TRP A 90 4.41 -2.15 0.26
N THR A 91 5.49 -1.95 1.02
CA THR A 91 6.19 -0.67 1.03
C THR A 91 6.80 -0.33 -0.32
N PHE A 92 7.22 -1.31 -1.12
CA PHE A 92 7.68 -1.07 -2.48
C PHE A 92 6.61 -0.44 -3.38
N PHE A 93 5.40 -1.02 -3.45
CA PHE A 93 4.36 -0.48 -4.33
C PHE A 93 3.87 0.88 -3.80
N GLU A 94 3.72 1.02 -2.48
CA GLU A 94 3.29 2.27 -1.85
C GLU A 94 4.29 3.39 -2.10
N ILE A 95 5.60 3.13 -1.93
CA ILE A 95 6.65 4.14 -2.18
C ILE A 95 6.68 4.53 -3.65
N SER A 96 6.52 3.57 -4.57
CA SER A 96 6.46 3.84 -6.01
C SER A 96 5.27 4.73 -6.38
N LEU A 97 4.08 4.42 -5.86
CA LEU A 97 2.86 5.18 -6.11
C LEU A 97 2.88 6.56 -5.43
N ALA A 98 3.32 6.62 -4.17
CA ALA A 98 3.44 7.85 -3.42
C ALA A 98 4.44 8.82 -4.06
N SER A 99 5.59 8.32 -4.55
CA SER A 99 6.56 9.15 -5.27
C SER A 99 5.98 9.72 -6.56
N ALA A 100 5.20 8.92 -7.29
CA ALA A 100 4.49 9.38 -8.48
C ALA A 100 3.46 10.48 -8.17
N ARG A 101 2.72 10.36 -7.07
CA ARG A 101 1.77 11.39 -6.65
C ARG A 101 2.46 12.64 -6.13
N ALA A 102 3.53 12.49 -5.36
CA ALA A 102 4.32 13.59 -4.84
C ALA A 102 4.88 14.47 -5.98
N LEU A 103 5.41 13.84 -7.04
CA LEU A 103 5.87 14.52 -8.25
C LEU A 103 4.74 15.21 -9.05
N LYS A 104 3.48 14.80 -8.87
CA LYS A 104 2.33 15.47 -9.50
C LYS A 104 1.99 16.77 -8.82
N VAL A 105 1.93 16.72 -7.49
CA VAL A 105 1.35 17.78 -6.65
C VAL A 105 2.35 18.88 -6.32
N SER A 106 3.65 18.58 -6.38
CA SER A 106 4.72 19.54 -6.11
C SER A 106 5.84 19.38 -7.11
N ALA A 107 6.39 20.52 -7.57
CA ALA A 107 7.58 20.53 -8.39
C ALA A 107 8.82 20.03 -7.62
N ASN A 108 8.85 20.23 -6.30
CA ASN A 108 9.96 19.83 -5.41
C ASN A 108 9.39 19.17 -4.13
N PRO A 109 8.87 17.94 -4.23
CA PRO A 109 8.20 17.29 -3.11
C PRO A 109 9.18 16.96 -1.98
N SER A 110 8.87 17.43 -0.78
CA SER A 110 9.64 17.17 0.44
C SER A 110 9.43 15.75 0.98
N ALA A 111 10.21 15.35 1.98
CA ALA A 111 9.94 14.13 2.74
C ALA A 111 8.55 14.14 3.41
N ALA A 112 8.05 15.30 3.83
CA ALA A 112 6.71 15.44 4.39
C ALA A 112 5.62 15.23 3.33
N ASP A 113 5.81 15.69 2.10
CA ASP A 113 4.89 15.43 0.98
C ASP A 113 4.80 13.93 0.69
N MET A 114 5.94 13.24 0.70
CA MET A 114 5.97 11.78 0.55
C MET A 114 5.21 11.07 1.67
N LEU A 115 5.43 11.45 2.93
CA LEU A 115 4.69 10.87 4.06
C LEU A 115 3.18 11.13 3.95
N ARG A 116 2.76 12.30 3.47
CA ARG A 116 1.36 12.61 3.19
C ARG A 116 0.77 11.72 2.09
N MET A 117 1.53 11.42 1.03
CA MET A 117 1.09 10.50 -0.01
C MET A 117 0.96 9.07 0.51
N ILE A 118 1.91 8.63 1.34
CA ILE A 118 1.83 7.34 2.04
C ILE A 118 0.61 7.31 2.96
N GLU A 119 0.36 8.38 3.73
CA GLU A 119 -0.80 8.45 4.61
C GLU A 119 -2.12 8.31 3.84
N LEU A 120 -2.21 9.01 2.72
CA LEU A 120 -3.37 9.02 1.84
C LEU A 120 -3.73 7.61 1.34
N ASP A 121 -2.74 6.78 0.99
CA ASP A 121 -3.00 5.43 0.44
C ASP A 121 -3.09 4.35 1.53
N ARG A 122 -2.24 4.41 2.55
CA ARG A 122 -2.03 3.31 3.52
C ARG A 122 -3.09 3.25 4.62
N TYR A 123 -3.73 4.35 4.96
CA TYR A 123 -4.63 4.43 6.11
C TYR A 123 -6.10 4.53 5.68
N ARG A 124 -6.97 3.91 6.46
CA ARG A 124 -8.42 3.89 6.23
C ARG A 124 -8.95 5.33 6.22
N GLY A 125 -9.69 5.69 5.17
CA GLY A 125 -10.14 7.06 4.98
C GLY A 125 -9.02 8.06 4.65
N GLY A 126 -7.80 7.60 4.38
CA GLY A 126 -6.64 8.43 4.05
C GLY A 126 -6.04 9.20 5.22
N ARG A 127 -6.26 8.75 6.47
CA ARG A 127 -5.76 9.43 7.67
C ARG A 127 -5.28 8.44 8.72
N CYS A 128 -4.05 8.62 9.19
CA CYS A 128 -3.53 7.93 10.36
C CYS A 128 -4.07 8.62 11.63
N ASN A 129 -4.68 7.84 12.52
CA ASN A 129 -5.19 8.34 13.80
C ASN A 129 -4.32 7.95 15.01
N GLY A 130 -3.10 7.48 14.76
CA GLY A 130 -2.18 7.02 15.81
C GLY A 130 -2.39 5.56 16.25
N ILE A 131 -3.43 4.89 15.76
CA ILE A 131 -3.79 3.52 16.17
C ILE A 131 -3.51 2.53 15.03
N PHE A 132 -2.90 1.39 15.37
CA PHE A 132 -2.52 0.32 14.44
C PHE A 132 -3.65 -0.13 13.50
N THR A 133 -4.90 -0.16 13.97
CA THR A 133 -6.07 -0.58 13.18
C THR A 133 -6.54 0.45 12.16
N SER A 134 -6.02 1.69 12.20
CA SER A 134 -6.24 2.68 11.14
C SER A 134 -5.48 2.33 9.86
N ARG A 135 -4.38 1.58 9.95
CA ARG A 135 -3.67 1.06 8.78
C ARG A 135 -4.52 0.01 8.07
N LEU A 136 -4.52 0.06 6.74
CA LEU A 136 -5.11 -0.96 5.90
C LEU A 136 -4.13 -2.14 5.84
N HIS A 137 -4.46 -3.26 6.49
CA HIS A 137 -3.56 -4.43 6.54
C HIS A 137 -3.85 -5.48 5.46
N TYR A 138 -5.02 -5.38 4.81
CA TYR A 138 -5.52 -6.32 3.82
C TYR A 138 -5.61 -5.64 2.46
N LEU A 139 -5.01 -6.19 1.39
CA LEU A 139 -4.95 -5.52 0.07
C LEU A 139 -6.33 -5.31 -0.53
N GLU A 140 -7.25 -6.23 -0.31
CA GLU A 140 -8.65 -6.11 -0.73
C GLU A 140 -9.39 -5.02 0.04
N GLN A 141 -9.00 -4.72 1.28
CA GLN A 141 -9.49 -3.55 2.00
C GLN A 141 -8.84 -2.27 1.46
N TRP A 142 -7.52 -2.30 1.22
CA TRP A 142 -6.78 -1.18 0.65
C TRP A 142 -7.39 -0.74 -0.69
N LEU A 143 -7.66 -1.70 -1.57
CA LEU A 143 -8.26 -1.45 -2.88
C LEU A 143 -9.67 -0.87 -2.72
N ALA A 144 -10.52 -1.48 -1.89
CA ALA A 144 -11.89 -1.01 -1.70
C ALA A 144 -11.96 0.40 -1.07
N ASP A 145 -11.15 0.67 -0.06
CA ASP A 145 -11.07 1.98 0.61
C ASP A 145 -10.58 3.05 -0.37
N ASN A 146 -9.45 2.82 -1.05
CA ASN A 146 -8.91 3.77 -2.01
C ASN A 146 -9.84 3.96 -3.23
N GLN A 147 -10.55 2.92 -3.67
CA GLN A 147 -11.56 3.06 -4.72
C GLN A 147 -12.73 3.94 -4.28
N SER A 148 -13.23 3.76 -3.06
CA SER A 148 -14.32 4.59 -2.52
C SER A 148 -13.95 6.07 -2.44
N ARG A 149 -12.64 6.36 -2.34
CA ARG A 149 -12.06 7.70 -2.32
C ARG A 149 -11.60 8.19 -3.71
N GLY A 150 -11.86 7.43 -4.77
CA GLY A 150 -11.50 7.78 -6.15
C GLY A 150 -10.02 7.66 -6.49
N LEU A 151 -9.19 7.13 -5.59
CA LEU A 151 -7.73 7.06 -5.74
C LEU A 151 -7.26 5.91 -6.63
N VAL A 152 -8.05 4.85 -6.72
CA VAL A 152 -7.80 3.71 -7.61
C VAL A 152 -9.12 3.21 -8.20
N LYS A 153 -9.05 2.43 -9.27
CA LYS A 153 -10.18 1.64 -9.79
C LYS A 153 -9.86 0.15 -9.69
N ASP A 154 -10.80 -0.65 -9.17
CA ASP A 154 -10.83 -2.09 -9.35
C ASP A 154 -11.12 -2.39 -10.82
N VAL A 155 -10.09 -2.81 -11.55
CA VAL A 155 -10.28 -3.22 -12.96
C VAL A 155 -10.50 -4.73 -13.08
N THR A 156 -10.40 -5.46 -11.98
CA THR A 156 -10.49 -6.93 -11.97
C THR A 156 -11.78 -7.46 -12.57
N PRO A 157 -12.98 -6.93 -12.25
CA PRO A 157 -14.23 -7.44 -12.81
C PRO A 157 -14.32 -7.32 -14.34
N ASP A 158 -13.61 -6.34 -14.92
CA ASP A 158 -13.61 -6.07 -16.37
C ASP A 158 -12.64 -6.99 -17.14
N LEU A 159 -11.82 -7.80 -16.44
CA LEU A 159 -10.82 -8.66 -17.05
C LEU A 159 -11.41 -10.01 -17.52
N PRO A 160 -10.91 -10.57 -18.64
CA PRO A 160 -11.40 -11.85 -19.13
C PRO A 160 -11.13 -12.98 -18.14
N GLY A 161 -12.17 -13.76 -17.84
CA GLY A 161 -12.11 -14.87 -16.90
C GLY A 161 -12.17 -14.47 -15.43
N ALA A 162 -12.38 -13.18 -15.13
CA ALA A 162 -12.64 -12.73 -13.77
C ALA A 162 -13.90 -13.40 -13.20
N ARG A 163 -13.84 -13.75 -11.92
CA ARG A 163 -14.96 -14.35 -11.19
C ARG A 163 -14.94 -13.93 -9.73
N LYS A 164 -16.09 -14.02 -9.06
CA LYS A 164 -16.17 -13.82 -7.61
C LYS A 164 -15.46 -14.95 -6.86
N LEU A 165 -14.85 -14.60 -5.75
CA LEU A 165 -14.28 -15.49 -4.74
C LEU A 165 -14.75 -15.02 -3.37
N ASN A 166 -15.42 -15.91 -2.65
CA ASN A 166 -15.85 -15.68 -1.27
C ASN A 166 -15.12 -16.67 -0.37
N ARG A 167 -14.59 -16.17 0.74
CA ARG A 167 -13.89 -16.93 1.77
C ARG A 167 -14.16 -16.30 3.13
N GLU A 168 -14.07 -17.11 4.17
CA GLU A 168 -13.87 -16.60 5.51
C GLU A 168 -12.47 -15.97 5.59
N MET A 169 -12.37 -14.77 6.12
CA MET A 169 -11.10 -14.17 6.50
C MET A 169 -10.87 -14.35 7.98
N ARG A 170 -9.68 -14.87 8.30
CA ARG A 170 -9.25 -15.11 9.67
C ARG A 170 -7.73 -15.10 9.70
N GLU A 171 -7.15 -13.90 9.74
CA GLU A 171 -5.72 -13.66 9.61
C GLU A 171 -5.14 -13.10 10.92
N MET A 172 -4.96 -11.79 10.98
CA MET A 172 -4.36 -11.10 12.11
C MET A 172 -5.19 -11.24 13.39
N SER A 173 -6.52 -11.35 13.29
CA SER A 173 -7.32 -11.55 14.51
C SER A 173 -7.08 -12.93 15.14
N ALA A 174 -6.75 -13.94 14.33
CA ALA A 174 -6.48 -15.30 14.78
C ALA A 174 -5.02 -15.52 15.18
N ASP A 175 -4.07 -14.84 14.53
CA ASP A 175 -2.64 -14.88 14.85
C ASP A 175 -2.17 -13.58 15.53
N TRP A 176 -3.03 -12.94 16.33
CA TRP A 176 -2.74 -11.62 16.91
C TRP A 176 -1.46 -11.60 17.76
N LYS A 177 -1.07 -12.75 18.32
CA LYS A 177 0.13 -12.89 19.15
C LYS A 177 1.42 -12.71 18.35
N SER A 178 1.42 -12.80 17.02
CA SER A 178 2.63 -12.55 16.21
C SER A 178 2.93 -11.05 16.05
N SER A 179 1.91 -10.19 16.09
CA SER A 179 2.06 -8.73 16.03
C SER A 179 2.45 -8.12 17.38
N LYS A 180 3.49 -7.28 17.40
CA LYS A 180 3.91 -6.57 18.62
C LYS A 180 2.86 -5.56 19.10
N GLN A 181 2.17 -4.90 18.17
CA GLN A 181 1.12 -3.92 18.46
C GLN A 181 -0.10 -4.57 19.10
N LEU A 182 -0.52 -5.73 18.57
CA LEU A 182 -1.65 -6.47 19.12
C LEU A 182 -1.32 -7.12 20.47
N ARG A 183 -0.06 -7.54 20.70
CA ARG A 183 0.40 -7.94 22.03
C ARG A 183 0.38 -6.78 23.03
N ALA A 184 0.83 -5.59 22.60
CA ALA A 184 0.83 -4.40 23.45
C ALA A 184 -0.58 -3.86 23.72
N ASN A 185 -1.53 -4.07 22.80
CA ASN A 185 -2.92 -3.67 22.96
C ASN A 185 -3.92 -4.71 22.38
N PRO A 186 -4.22 -5.80 23.11
CA PRO A 186 -5.15 -6.83 22.64
C PRO A 186 -6.59 -6.34 22.41
N ARG A 187 -6.96 -5.14 22.91
CA ARG A 187 -8.28 -4.54 22.66
C ARG A 187 -8.51 -4.17 21.19
N LEU A 188 -7.46 -4.15 20.38
CA LEU A 188 -7.55 -3.93 18.94
C LEU A 188 -8.00 -5.18 18.15
N VAL A 189 -7.88 -6.37 18.75
CA VAL A 189 -8.20 -7.65 18.08
C VAL A 189 -9.66 -7.75 17.65
N PRO A 190 -10.67 -7.37 18.47
CA PRO A 190 -12.06 -7.37 18.02
C PRO A 190 -12.34 -6.45 16.84
N GLU A 191 -11.62 -5.33 16.70
CA GLU A 191 -11.78 -4.44 15.55
C GLU A 191 -11.26 -5.10 14.27
N LEU A 192 -10.11 -5.78 14.32
CA LEU A 192 -9.60 -6.57 13.20
C LEU A 192 -10.54 -7.71 12.83
N ALA A 193 -11.08 -8.44 13.81
CA ALA A 193 -12.07 -9.49 13.55
C ALA A 193 -13.33 -8.93 12.84
N ARG A 194 -13.80 -7.74 13.22
CA ARG A 194 -14.91 -7.06 12.55
C ARG A 194 -14.56 -6.68 11.11
N ILE A 195 -13.34 -6.21 10.87
CA ILE A 195 -12.84 -5.90 9.52
C ILE A 195 -12.80 -7.18 8.67
N GLU A 196 -12.25 -8.27 9.21
CA GLU A 196 -12.17 -9.57 8.54
C GLU A 196 -13.57 -10.14 8.22
N ASP A 197 -14.55 -10.04 9.14
CA ASP A 197 -15.95 -10.44 8.87
C ASP A 197 -16.57 -9.60 7.73
N GLN A 198 -16.32 -8.28 7.69
CA GLN A 198 -16.79 -7.43 6.59
C GLN A 198 -16.18 -7.84 5.24
N LEU A 199 -14.88 -8.16 5.21
CA LEU A 199 -14.21 -8.63 4.00
C LEU A 199 -14.71 -10.02 3.59
N SER A 200 -14.99 -10.89 4.55
CA SER A 200 -15.56 -12.22 4.31
C SER A 200 -16.91 -12.14 3.60
N ARG A 201 -17.81 -11.28 4.11
CA ARG A 201 -19.15 -11.06 3.53
C ARG A 201 -19.11 -10.41 2.15
N ARG A 202 -18.14 -9.52 1.92
CA ARG A 202 -18.00 -8.78 0.65
C ARG A 202 -17.43 -9.67 -0.46
N GLY A 203 -16.45 -10.50 -0.14
CA GLY A 203 -15.67 -11.22 -1.15
C GLY A 203 -14.81 -10.32 -2.03
N ILE A 204 -14.18 -10.93 -3.02
CA ILE A 204 -13.42 -10.22 -4.06
C ILE A 204 -13.79 -10.72 -5.46
N TYR A 205 -13.50 -9.92 -6.48
CA TYR A 205 -13.28 -10.45 -7.83
C TYR A 205 -11.81 -10.79 -7.99
N TYR A 206 -11.53 -11.85 -8.74
CA TYR A 206 -10.17 -12.20 -9.12
C TYR A 206 -10.13 -12.88 -10.49
N VAL A 207 -8.99 -12.78 -11.17
CA VAL A 207 -8.69 -13.54 -12.38
C VAL A 207 -7.91 -14.79 -11.97
N PRO A 208 -8.47 -16.00 -12.13
CA PRO A 208 -7.76 -17.24 -11.81
C PRO A 208 -6.45 -17.35 -12.60
N LYS A 209 -5.42 -17.94 -12.00
CA LYS A 209 -4.08 -18.10 -12.57
C LYS A 209 -4.09 -18.56 -14.03
N ALA A 210 -4.87 -19.60 -14.33
CA ALA A 210 -4.99 -20.16 -15.69
C ALA A 210 -5.60 -19.18 -16.72
N LYS A 211 -6.28 -18.13 -16.28
CA LYS A 211 -6.91 -17.10 -17.13
C LYS A 211 -6.08 -15.82 -17.24
N VAL A 212 -5.07 -15.64 -16.38
CA VAL A 212 -4.19 -14.46 -16.41
C VAL A 212 -3.54 -14.21 -17.77
N PRO A 213 -3.04 -15.22 -18.54
CA PRO A 213 -2.47 -14.97 -19.86
C PRO A 213 -3.38 -14.20 -20.82
N ALA A 214 -4.70 -14.42 -20.76
CA ALA A 214 -5.68 -13.71 -21.58
C ALA A 214 -5.95 -12.28 -21.08
N ALA A 215 -5.76 -12.03 -19.77
CA ALA A 215 -5.96 -10.73 -19.14
C ALA A 215 -4.77 -9.77 -19.31
N GLU A 216 -3.55 -10.26 -19.49
CA GLU A 216 -2.31 -9.45 -19.52
C GLU A 216 -2.31 -8.32 -20.56
N LYS A 217 -3.05 -8.45 -21.66
CA LYS A 217 -3.15 -7.38 -22.69
C LYS A 217 -3.98 -6.17 -22.23
N TYR A 218 -4.82 -6.33 -21.20
CA TYR A 218 -5.65 -5.27 -20.63
C TYR A 218 -5.00 -4.57 -19.43
N LEU A 219 -3.92 -5.16 -18.92
CA LEU A 219 -3.12 -4.61 -17.82
C LEU A 219 -2.16 -3.54 -18.36
N LYS A 220 -1.99 -2.48 -17.59
CA LYS A 220 -1.22 -1.28 -17.94
C LYS A 220 -0.05 -1.11 -16.98
N ASN A 221 0.96 -0.36 -17.41
CA ASN A 221 2.03 0.08 -16.53
C ASN A 221 1.46 0.76 -15.29
N GLY A 222 2.00 0.38 -14.13
CA GLY A 222 1.62 0.95 -12.83
C GLY A 222 0.34 0.37 -12.24
N ASP A 223 -0.35 -0.56 -12.91
CA ASP A 223 -1.39 -1.36 -12.26
C ASP A 223 -0.76 -2.10 -11.06
N VAL A 224 -1.40 -1.98 -9.90
CA VAL A 224 -1.03 -2.71 -8.68
C VAL A 224 -1.60 -4.11 -8.79
N ILE A 225 -0.72 -5.09 -8.85
CA ILE A 225 -1.06 -6.51 -9.00
C ILE A 225 -1.00 -7.17 -7.62
N CYS A 226 -2.17 -7.46 -7.07
CA CYS A 226 -2.32 -8.22 -5.82
C CYS A 226 -2.39 -9.71 -6.15
N ILE A 227 -1.43 -10.50 -5.70
CA ILE A 227 -1.42 -11.95 -5.87
C ILE A 227 -2.45 -12.55 -4.92
N VAL A 228 -3.46 -13.21 -5.48
CA VAL A 228 -4.49 -13.93 -4.72
C VAL A 228 -3.93 -15.30 -4.33
N THR A 229 -4.10 -15.72 -3.08
CA THR A 229 -3.59 -16.99 -2.56
C THR A 229 -4.60 -18.13 -2.67
N THR A 230 -4.13 -19.38 -2.63
CA THR A 230 -4.96 -20.59 -2.45
C THR A 230 -5.32 -20.85 -0.99
N TRP A 231 -4.67 -20.17 -0.03
CA TRP A 231 -4.96 -20.35 1.40
C TRP A 231 -6.41 -19.96 1.71
N PRO A 232 -7.15 -20.77 2.48
CA PRO A 232 -8.61 -20.62 2.60
C PRO A 232 -9.08 -19.48 3.51
N TYR A 233 -8.23 -18.96 4.40
CA TYR A 233 -8.61 -17.97 5.42
C TYR A 233 -8.13 -16.54 5.14
N GLY A 234 -7.84 -16.25 3.87
CA GLY A 234 -7.37 -14.96 3.39
C GLY A 234 -7.49 -14.87 1.86
N TYR A 235 -7.31 -13.66 1.32
CA TYR A 235 -7.44 -13.43 -0.12
C TYR A 235 -6.09 -13.25 -0.80
N THR A 236 -5.20 -12.44 -0.26
CA THR A 236 -3.98 -12.01 -0.93
C THR A 236 -2.74 -12.34 -0.11
N SER A 237 -1.62 -12.59 -0.78
CA SER A 237 -0.36 -12.98 -0.11
C SER A 237 0.86 -12.18 -0.53
N HIS A 238 0.77 -11.45 -1.64
CA HIS A 238 1.88 -10.69 -2.20
C HIS A 238 1.36 -9.60 -3.12
N VAL A 239 2.20 -8.60 -3.41
CA VAL A 239 1.84 -7.47 -4.28
C VAL A 239 3.06 -6.95 -5.03
N GLY A 240 2.79 -6.32 -6.17
CA GLY A 240 3.79 -5.62 -6.96
C GLY A 240 3.12 -4.77 -8.03
N LEU A 241 3.92 -4.35 -9.01
CA LEU A 241 3.50 -3.48 -10.09
C LEU A 241 3.61 -4.19 -11.43
N ALA A 242 2.64 -3.93 -12.31
CA ALA A 242 2.73 -4.27 -13.71
C ALA A 242 3.75 -3.37 -14.42
N TYR A 243 4.65 -4.00 -15.17
CA TYR A 243 5.59 -3.30 -16.04
C TYR A 243 5.69 -4.00 -17.39
N ARG A 244 5.34 -3.31 -18.46
CA ARG A 244 5.50 -3.76 -19.83
C ARG A 244 6.90 -3.38 -20.31
N ASP A 245 7.74 -4.38 -20.51
CA ASP A 245 9.11 -4.15 -20.98
C ASP A 245 9.16 -3.68 -22.44
N LYS A 246 10.37 -3.35 -22.92
CA LYS A 246 10.60 -2.88 -24.30
C LYS A 246 10.15 -3.89 -25.37
N SER A 247 10.04 -5.18 -25.04
CA SER A 247 9.54 -6.23 -25.93
C SER A 247 8.03 -6.43 -25.86
N GLY A 248 7.32 -5.64 -25.05
CA GLY A 248 5.86 -5.71 -24.89
C GLY A 248 5.40 -6.74 -23.85
N VAL A 249 6.32 -7.45 -23.19
CA VAL A 249 5.99 -8.48 -22.20
C VAL A 249 5.61 -7.84 -20.88
N LEU A 250 4.46 -8.23 -20.32
CA LEU A 250 4.01 -7.78 -19.02
C LEU A 250 4.78 -8.53 -17.91
N ARG A 251 5.76 -7.85 -17.33
CA ARG A 251 6.57 -8.30 -16.19
C ARG A 251 5.89 -7.98 -14.87
N PHE A 252 6.26 -8.74 -13.85
CA PHE A 252 5.88 -8.47 -12.47
C PHE A 252 7.06 -7.84 -11.72
N MET A 253 6.94 -6.56 -11.39
CA MET A 253 7.96 -5.83 -10.65
C MET A 253 7.60 -5.79 -9.17
N HIS A 254 8.46 -6.30 -8.29
CA HIS A 254 8.14 -6.43 -6.86
C HIS A 254 9.38 -6.53 -5.98
N ALA A 255 9.23 -6.21 -4.69
CA ALA A 255 10.19 -6.62 -3.66
C ALA A 255 10.10 -8.14 -3.45
N SER A 256 11.18 -8.86 -3.72
CA SER A 256 11.22 -10.32 -3.67
C SER A 256 11.96 -10.80 -2.43
N LYS A 257 11.28 -11.52 -1.54
CA LYS A 257 11.95 -12.20 -0.41
C LYS A 257 13.00 -13.20 -0.90
N ASN A 258 12.73 -13.88 -2.01
CA ASN A 258 13.62 -14.92 -2.55
C ASN A 258 14.87 -14.31 -3.21
N ALA A 259 14.72 -13.22 -3.97
CA ALA A 259 15.86 -12.51 -4.55
C ALA A 259 16.54 -11.56 -3.55
N ARG A 260 15.90 -11.29 -2.41
CA ARG A 260 16.34 -10.38 -1.35
C ARG A 260 16.46 -8.91 -1.77
N GLU A 261 15.76 -8.52 -2.83
CA GLU A 261 15.72 -7.16 -3.36
C GLU A 261 14.48 -6.91 -4.23
N VAL A 262 14.26 -5.65 -4.61
CA VAL A 262 13.29 -5.27 -5.64
C VAL A 262 13.80 -5.69 -7.02
N ILE A 263 13.00 -6.47 -7.74
CA ILE A 263 13.34 -6.98 -9.07
C ILE A 263 12.23 -6.73 -10.08
N VAL A 264 12.61 -6.73 -11.37
CA VAL A 264 11.67 -6.99 -12.47
C VAL A 264 11.74 -8.48 -12.77
N ASP A 265 10.72 -9.22 -12.34
CA ASP A 265 10.67 -10.67 -12.53
C ASP A 265 10.19 -11.01 -13.95
N THR A 266 10.03 -12.30 -14.21
CA THR A 266 9.45 -12.92 -15.39
C THR A 266 8.05 -12.37 -15.74
N ARG A 267 7.55 -12.79 -16.91
CA ARG A 267 6.16 -12.53 -17.32
C ARG A 267 5.19 -12.88 -16.19
N LEU A 268 4.18 -12.05 -15.91
CA LEU A 268 3.28 -12.21 -14.77
C LEU A 268 2.64 -13.61 -14.70
N SER A 269 2.11 -14.12 -15.82
CA SER A 269 1.58 -15.48 -15.87
C SER A 269 2.62 -16.57 -15.60
N ALA A 270 3.88 -16.39 -16.03
CA ALA A 270 4.97 -17.31 -15.74
C ALA A 270 5.32 -17.27 -14.23
N TYR A 271 5.39 -16.07 -13.64
CA TYR A 271 5.60 -15.87 -12.21
C TYR A 271 4.60 -16.70 -11.39
N LEU A 272 3.29 -16.55 -11.67
CA LEU A 272 2.21 -17.21 -10.92
C LEU A 272 2.28 -18.74 -11.02
N ASN A 273 2.77 -19.28 -12.14
CA ASN A 273 2.90 -20.72 -12.34
C ASN A 273 4.10 -21.33 -11.61
N ARG A 274 5.04 -20.52 -11.10
CA ARG A 274 6.13 -21.02 -10.25
C ARG A 274 5.66 -21.42 -8.85
N PHE A 275 4.59 -20.82 -8.35
CA PHE A 275 4.13 -21.04 -6.98
C PHE A 275 2.75 -21.69 -6.94
N LYS A 276 2.65 -22.86 -6.28
CA LYS A 276 1.36 -23.56 -6.10
C LYS A 276 0.38 -22.77 -5.22
N SER A 277 0.89 -21.94 -4.32
CA SER A 277 0.13 -21.08 -3.41
C SER A 277 -0.61 -19.95 -4.13
N ASP A 278 -0.21 -19.60 -5.35
CA ASP A 278 -0.85 -18.50 -6.06
C ASP A 278 -2.13 -19.02 -6.71
N ALA A 279 -3.24 -18.33 -6.53
CA ALA A 279 -4.53 -18.67 -7.13
C ALA A 279 -4.85 -17.81 -8.35
N GLY A 280 -4.28 -16.61 -8.46
CA GLY A 280 -4.61 -15.64 -9.50
C GLY A 280 -4.23 -14.22 -9.10
N ILE A 281 -4.90 -13.23 -9.67
CA ILE A 281 -4.66 -11.81 -9.40
C ILE A 281 -5.96 -11.03 -9.15
N MET A 282 -5.84 -10.00 -8.32
CA MET A 282 -6.75 -8.86 -8.23
C MET A 282 -5.93 -7.61 -8.60
N VAL A 283 -6.54 -6.65 -9.26
CA VAL A 283 -5.83 -5.53 -9.89
C VAL A 283 -6.47 -4.19 -9.54
N ALA A 284 -5.67 -3.30 -8.95
CA ALA A 284 -6.02 -1.90 -8.78
C ALA A 284 -5.28 -1.03 -9.81
N ARG A 285 -6.01 -0.17 -10.51
CA ARG A 285 -5.43 0.82 -11.42
C ARG A 285 -5.42 2.20 -10.73
N PRO A 286 -4.25 2.81 -10.49
CA PRO A 286 -4.19 4.13 -9.87
C PRO A 286 -4.82 5.23 -10.72
N ASN A 287 -5.45 6.20 -10.04
CA ASN A 287 -5.88 7.48 -10.60
C ASN A 287 -4.97 8.61 -10.08
N ASP A 288 -4.76 9.64 -10.90
CA ASP A 288 -4.12 10.88 -10.46
C ASP A 288 -4.96 11.58 -9.37
N ILE A 289 -4.28 12.45 -8.60
CA ILE A 289 -4.85 13.29 -7.54
C ILE A 289 -4.75 14.78 -7.90
#